data_AF-A0A349JTH9-F1
#
_entry.id   AF-A0A349JTH9-F1
#
_cell.length_a   1.000
_cell.length_b   1.000
_cell.length_c   1.000
_cell.angle_alpha   90.00
_cell.angle_beta   90.00
_cell.angle_gamma   90.00
#
_symmetry.space_group_name_H-M   'P 1'
#
loop_
_entity.id
_entity.type
_entity.pdbx_description
1 polymer ?
#
loop_
_entity_poly.entity_id
_entity_poly.type
_entity_poly.pdbx_seq_one_letter_code
_entity_poly.pdbx_strand_id
1 'polypeptide(L)'
;LPQRTQITMHICEQGWSAIGQWTGTPLLEVLRAAGDVTDEARYVVVDTYDGWYEGYDMFDVVHPQTILAYGLNGTDLPLGNGAPVRLRVERYCGYKNL
;
A
#
# COMPACT_ATOMS: atom_id res chain seq x y z
N LEU A 1 14.37 -6.13 -0.38
CA LEU A 1 14.02 -4.71 -0.19
C LEU A 1 13.85 -4.44 1.32
N PRO A 2 13.99 -3.20 1.82
CA PRO A 2 13.81 -2.92 3.25
C PRO A 2 12.39 -3.28 3.71
N GLN A 3 12.30 -3.83 4.92
CA GLN A 3 11.04 -4.20 5.54
C GLN A 3 10.60 -3.12 6.53
N ARG A 4 9.30 -2.82 6.52
CA ARG A 4 8.61 -1.99 7.50
C ARG A 4 7.42 -2.75 8.06
N THR A 5 7.28 -2.70 9.38
CA THR A 5 6.08 -3.17 10.08
C THR A 5 5.41 -1.97 10.74
N GLN A 6 4.09 -1.84 10.58
CA GLN A 6 3.31 -0.76 11.15
C GLN A 6 1.95 -1.24 11.64
N ILE A 7 1.48 -0.71 12.76
CA ILE A 7 0.12 -0.94 13.27
C ILE A 7 -0.70 0.27 12.88
N THR A 8 -1.69 0.06 12.01
CA THR A 8 -2.47 1.14 11.41
C THR A 8 -3.96 0.80 11.41
N MET A 9 -4.78 1.84 11.50
CA MET A 9 -6.23 1.72 11.42
C MET A 9 -6.67 1.83 9.96
N HIS A 10 -7.32 0.80 9.46
CA HIS A 10 -8.08 0.84 8.23
C HIS A 10 -9.45 1.45 8.50
N ILE A 11 -9.86 2.41 7.68
CA ILE A 11 -11.15 3.08 7.77
C ILE A 11 -11.91 2.78 6.48
N CYS A 12 -13.01 2.05 6.56
CA CYS A 12 -13.87 1.83 5.42
C CYS A 12 -14.88 2.98 5.29
N GLU A 13 -15.13 3.42 4.06
CA GLU A 13 -16.18 4.41 3.74
C GLU A 13 -17.58 3.96 4.15
N GLN A 14 -17.79 2.66 4.34
CA GLN A 14 -19.06 2.07 4.77
C GLN A 14 -19.29 2.17 6.30
N GLY A 15 -18.44 2.90 7.03
CA GLY A 15 -18.67 3.24 8.44
C GLY A 15 -18.08 2.27 9.46
N TRP A 16 -17.22 1.34 9.06
CA TRP A 16 -16.49 0.45 9.96
C TRP A 16 -14.98 0.68 9.89
N SER A 17 -14.27 0.27 10.94
CA SER A 17 -12.81 0.35 11.00
C SER A 17 -12.21 -0.93 11.58
N ALA A 18 -10.95 -1.18 11.27
CA ALA A 18 -10.18 -2.31 11.79
C ALA A 18 -8.73 -1.91 12.00
N ILE A 19 -8.08 -2.41 13.05
CA ILE A 19 -6.64 -2.21 13.28
C ILE A 19 -5.91 -3.48 12.88
N GLY A 20 -4.83 -3.34 12.12
CA GLY A 20 -3.97 -4.44 11.71
C GLY A 20 -2.49 -4.08 11.83
N GLN A 21 -1.66 -5.07 12.13
CA GLN A 21 -0.22 -4.96 11.99
C GLN A 21 0.18 -5.40 10.58
N TRP A 22 0.55 -4.44 9.73
CA TRP A 22 0.95 -4.68 8.35
C TRP A 22 2.47 -4.74 8.24
N THR A 23 2.96 -5.72 7.48
CA THR A 23 4.39 -5.85 7.15
C THR A 23 4.56 -5.82 5.64
N GLY A 24 5.49 -4.99 5.18
CA GLY A 24 5.71 -4.73 3.75
C GLY A 24 6.98 -3.95 3.46
N THR A 25 7.14 -3.56 2.21
CA THR A 25 8.22 -2.66 1.77
C THR A 25 7.65 -1.28 1.44
N PRO A 26 8.27 -0.17 1.88
CA PRO A 26 7.86 1.18 1.46
C PRO A 26 7.80 1.31 -0.06
N LEU A 27 6.72 1.89 -0.60
CA LEU A 27 6.50 1.97 -2.05
C LEU A 27 7.63 2.69 -2.77
N LEU A 28 8.15 3.78 -2.18
CA LEU A 28 9.30 4.51 -2.71
C LEU A 28 10.54 3.61 -2.91
N GLU A 29 10.79 2.68 -1.99
CA GLU A 29 11.93 1.77 -2.09
C GLU A 29 11.74 0.73 -3.21
N VAL A 30 10.50 0.36 -3.49
CA VAL A 30 10.15 -0.50 -4.64
C VAL A 30 10.39 0.25 -5.95
N LEU A 31 9.94 1.51 -6.05
CA LEU A 31 10.14 2.34 -7.23
C LEU A 31 11.63 2.59 -7.51
N ARG A 32 12.40 2.91 -6.46
CA ARG A 32 13.87 3.05 -6.56
C ARG A 32 14.53 1.79 -7.07
N ALA A 33 14.13 0.63 -6.54
CA ALA A 33 14.66 -0.65 -7.00
C ALA A 33 14.28 -0.98 -8.45
N ALA A 34 13.18 -0.42 -8.96
CA ALA A 34 12.72 -0.58 -10.33
C ALA A 34 13.38 0.37 -11.34
N GLY A 35 14.30 1.25 -10.90
CA GLY A 35 14.96 2.25 -11.76
C GLY A 35 14.62 3.71 -11.41
N ASP A 36 13.92 3.93 -10.30
CA ASP A 36 13.43 5.24 -9.82
C ASP A 36 12.40 5.90 -10.77
N VAL A 37 11.88 7.05 -10.35
CA VAL A 37 10.96 7.88 -11.15
C VAL A 37 11.65 9.15 -11.64
N THR A 38 11.14 9.77 -12.70
CA THR A 38 11.67 11.06 -13.17
C THR A 38 11.19 12.21 -12.29
N ASP A 39 11.91 13.34 -12.32
CA ASP A 39 11.57 14.54 -11.53
C ASP A 39 10.21 15.15 -11.94
N GLU A 40 9.77 14.89 -13.17
CA GLU A 40 8.48 15.33 -13.69
C GLU A 40 7.32 14.41 -13.29
N ALA A 41 7.58 13.24 -12.72
CA ALA A 41 6.52 12.33 -12.27
C ALA A 41 5.65 13.02 -11.21
N ARG A 42 4.32 12.88 -11.37
CA ARG A 42 3.32 13.48 -10.46
C ARG A 42 2.38 12.46 -9.84
N TYR A 43 2.22 11.30 -10.48
CA TYR A 43 1.28 10.28 -10.05
C TYR A 43 1.86 8.88 -10.31
N VAL A 44 1.41 7.92 -9.50
CA VAL A 44 1.56 6.48 -9.71
C VAL A 44 0.17 5.89 -9.86
N VAL A 45 -0.01 5.08 -10.89
CA VAL A 45 -1.21 4.26 -11.08
C VAL A 45 -0.86 2.84 -10.67
N VAL A 46 -1.73 2.23 -9.89
CA VAL A 46 -1.62 0.82 -9.49
C VAL A 46 -2.79 0.07 -10.09
N ASP A 47 -2.48 -0.94 -10.90
CA ASP A 47 -3.43 -1.87 -11.50
C ASP A 47 -3.37 -3.21 -10.75
N THR A 48 -4.52 -3.77 -10.40
CA THR A 48 -4.64 -5.07 -9.72
C THR A 48 -4.95 -6.19 -10.70
N TYR A 49 -4.65 -7.42 -10.29
CA TYR A 49 -4.95 -8.62 -11.09
C TYR A 49 -6.44 -8.79 -11.41
N ASP A 50 -7.32 -8.39 -10.49
CA ASP A 50 -8.78 -8.48 -10.62
C ASP A 50 -9.41 -7.28 -11.34
N GLY A 51 -8.59 -6.41 -11.93
CA GLY A 51 -9.04 -5.36 -12.85
C GLY A 51 -9.43 -4.03 -12.20
N TRP A 52 -9.04 -3.79 -10.95
CA TRP A 52 -9.17 -2.49 -10.31
C TRP A 52 -7.93 -1.65 -10.57
N TYR A 53 -8.10 -0.34 -10.62
CA TYR A 53 -6.99 0.59 -10.74
C TYR A 53 -7.23 1.82 -9.88
N GLU A 54 -6.14 2.43 -9.41
CA GLU A 54 -6.23 3.65 -8.62
C GLU A 54 -4.99 4.52 -8.81
N GLY A 55 -5.21 5.84 -8.74
CA GLY A 55 -4.16 6.86 -8.86
C GLY A 55 -3.80 7.46 -7.51
N TYR A 56 -2.50 7.64 -7.29
CA TYR A 56 -1.92 8.28 -6.11
C TYR A 56 -0.96 9.38 -6.56
N ASP A 57 -1.01 10.54 -5.92
CA ASP A 57 -0.01 11.57 -6.16
C ASP A 57 1.35 11.20 -5.53
N MET A 58 2.41 11.87 -5.97
CA MET A 58 3.74 11.61 -5.43
C MET A 58 3.87 11.91 -3.93
N PHE A 59 3.02 12.76 -3.33
CA PHE A 59 3.07 13.05 -1.91
C PHE A 59 2.68 11.82 -1.07
N ASP A 60 1.66 11.09 -1.49
CA ASP A 60 1.27 9.85 -0.82
C ASP A 60 2.18 8.66 -1.18
N VAL A 61 2.69 8.61 -2.42
CA VAL A 61 3.63 7.55 -2.85
C VAL A 61 4.93 7.56 -2.03
N VAL A 62 5.48 8.75 -1.77
CA VAL A 62 6.74 8.89 -1.01
C VAL A 62 6.53 8.83 0.50
N HIS A 63 5.28 8.78 0.96
CA HIS A 63 4.99 8.76 2.39
C HIS A 63 5.56 7.49 3.04
N PRO A 64 6.30 7.58 4.16
CA PRO A 64 6.99 6.41 4.74
C PRO A 64 6.08 5.28 5.22
N GLN A 65 4.78 5.56 5.41
CA GLN A 65 3.77 4.55 5.76
C GLN A 65 3.03 3.97 4.56
N THR A 66 3.32 4.44 3.34
CA THR A 66 2.81 3.84 2.12
C THR A 66 3.66 2.63 1.77
N ILE A 67 3.10 1.44 1.91
CA ILE A 67 3.84 0.18 1.77
C ILE A 67 3.12 -0.78 0.82
N LEU A 68 3.89 -1.58 0.07
CA LEU A 68 3.41 -2.83 -0.51
C LEU A 68 3.49 -3.90 0.59
N ALA A 69 2.36 -4.21 1.19
CA ALA A 69 2.22 -5.16 2.27
C ALA A 69 2.09 -6.59 1.74
N TYR A 70 2.86 -7.50 2.33
CA TYR A 70 2.86 -8.94 2.06
C TYR A 70 2.63 -9.78 3.34
N GLY A 71 2.45 -9.13 4.50
CA GLY A 71 2.14 -9.79 5.76
C GLY A 71 1.12 -9.02 6.61
N LEU A 72 0.34 -9.75 7.40
CA LEU A 72 -0.68 -9.22 8.31
C LEU A 72 -0.63 -9.97 9.64
N ASN A 73 -0.54 -9.24 10.76
CA ASN A 73 -0.56 -9.78 12.12
C ASN A 73 0.45 -10.91 12.39
N GLY A 74 1.66 -10.77 11.86
CA GLY A 74 2.76 -11.72 12.06
C GLY A 74 2.72 -12.96 11.16
N THR A 75 1.75 -13.05 10.24
CA THR A 75 1.66 -14.12 9.25
C THR A 75 1.70 -13.57 7.82
N ASP A 76 1.78 -14.47 6.84
CA ASP A 76 1.58 -14.13 5.43
C ASP A 76 0.22 -13.46 5.23
N LEU A 77 0.14 -12.59 4.21
CA LEU A 77 -1.10 -11.90 3.86
C LEU A 77 -2.17 -12.92 3.42
N PRO A 78 -3.37 -12.96 4.04
CA PRO A 78 -4.44 -13.85 3.61
C PRO A 78 -5.04 -13.44 2.26
N LEU A 79 -5.55 -14.41 1.48
CA LEU A 79 -6.18 -14.15 0.16
C LEU A 79 -7.30 -13.11 0.23
N GLY A 80 -8.18 -13.21 1.23
CA GLY A 80 -9.27 -12.25 1.45
C GLY A 80 -8.80 -10.83 1.80
N ASN A 81 -7.52 -10.64 2.08
CA ASN A 81 -6.90 -9.35 2.37
C ASN A 81 -6.03 -8.83 1.21
N GLY A 82 -6.03 -9.48 0.04
CA GLY A 82 -5.28 -9.03 -1.14
C GLY A 82 -3.94 -9.72 -1.31
N ALA A 83 -3.81 -10.97 -0.88
CA ALA A 83 -2.58 -11.73 -1.14
C ALA A 83 -2.31 -11.88 -2.65
N PRO A 84 -1.04 -12.00 -3.07
CA PRO A 84 0.17 -12.06 -2.23
C PRO A 84 0.68 -10.69 -1.78
N VAL A 85 0.17 -9.60 -2.37
CA VAL A 85 0.61 -8.24 -2.08
C VAL A 85 -0.55 -7.26 -2.24
N ARG A 86 -0.67 -6.35 -1.28
CA ARG A 86 -1.63 -5.23 -1.30
C ARG A 86 -0.91 -3.93 -0.99
N LEU A 87 -1.29 -2.86 -1.66
CA LEU A 87 -0.91 -1.51 -1.32
C LEU A 87 -1.66 -1.02 -0.07
N ARG A 88 -0.90 -0.46 0.86
CA ARG A 88 -1.39 0.26 2.04
C ARG A 88 -1.08 1.74 1.89
N VAL A 89 -2.11 2.58 1.89
CA VAL A 89 -2.00 4.05 1.88
C VAL A 89 -2.83 4.60 3.04
N GLU A 90 -2.15 4.81 4.17
CA GLU A 90 -2.81 5.00 5.47
C GLU A 90 -3.50 6.35 5.64
N ARG A 91 -3.35 7.27 4.68
CA ARG A 91 -3.96 8.60 4.68
C ARG A 91 -5.34 8.63 4.01
N TYR A 92 -5.80 7.49 3.49
CA TYR A 92 -7.06 7.36 2.77
C TYR A 92 -7.98 6.30 3.37
N CYS A 93 -9.25 6.36 2.96
CA CYS A 93 -10.22 5.30 3.18
C CYS A 93 -9.83 4.00 2.47
N GLY A 94 -10.46 2.91 2.91
CA GLY A 94 -10.10 1.55 2.56
C GLY A 94 -10.09 1.21 1.07
N TYR A 95 -10.97 1.84 0.27
CA TYR A 95 -11.02 1.58 -1.17
C TYR A 95 -9.73 2.00 -1.90
N LYS A 96 -9.00 2.99 -1.37
CA LYS A 96 -7.68 3.42 -1.87
C LYS A 96 -6.54 2.48 -1.46
N ASN A 97 -6.83 1.36 -0.79
CA ASN A 97 -5.82 0.37 -0.40
C ASN A 97 -6.04 -0.86 -1.29
N LEU A 98 -5.52 -0.79 -2.52
CA LEU A 98 -5.63 -1.86 -3.52
C LEU A 98 -4.84 -3.08 -3.08
#